data_AF-A0A948CQI7-F1
#
_entry.id   AF-A0A948CQI7-F1
#
_cell.length_a   1.000
_cell.length_b   1.000
_cell.length_c   1.000
_cell.angle_alpha   90.00
_cell.angle_beta   90.00
_cell.angle_gamma   90.00
#
_symmetry.space_group_name_H-M   'P 1'
#
loop_
_entity.id
_entity.type
_entity.pdbx_description
1 polymer ?
#
loop_
_entity_poly.entity_id
_entity_poly.type
_entity_poly.pdbx_seq_one_letter_code
_entity_poly.pdbx_strand_id
1 'polypeptide(L)'
;MPLNRANDGPFAFADANELNEIEATEYLIDAVSENAEINGGSLSDWGTAEDIMSVYVTLDVDPDTFHSIETERDAGPRGKVILNYLIETNDEDGARKMLDD
;
A
#
# COMPACT_ATOMS: atom_id res chain seq x y z
N MET A 1 8.98 14.65 -21.20
CA MET A 1 10.36 14.18 -20.94
C MET A 1 10.25 12.97 -20.05
N PRO A 2 10.60 11.75 -20.50
CA PRO A 2 10.47 10.56 -19.67
C PRO A 2 11.55 10.60 -18.58
N LEU A 3 11.16 10.50 -17.31
CA LEU A 3 12.08 10.35 -16.19
C LEU A 3 12.79 9.00 -16.36
N ASN A 4 14.11 9.07 -16.53
CA ASN A 4 15.00 7.92 -16.64
C ASN A 4 15.02 7.17 -15.30
N ARG A 5 14.09 6.22 -15.12
CA ARG A 5 14.04 5.31 -13.96
C ARG A 5 15.10 4.20 -14.02
N ALA A 6 16.01 4.25 -15.00
CA ALA A 6 16.85 3.11 -15.35
C ALA A 6 18.32 3.50 -15.58
N ASN A 7 18.97 4.19 -14.64
CA ASN A 7 20.43 4.08 -14.47
C ASN A 7 20.95 4.78 -13.20
N ASP A 8 21.06 4.09 -12.04
CA ASP A 8 21.98 4.51 -10.97
C ASP A 8 22.44 3.32 -10.08
N GLY A 9 23.36 2.51 -10.60
CA GLY A 9 24.20 1.59 -9.80
C GLY A 9 23.51 0.37 -9.15
N PRO A 10 24.31 -0.64 -8.71
CA PRO A 10 23.79 -1.86 -8.06
C PRO A 10 23.18 -1.65 -6.66
N PHE A 11 23.07 -0.39 -6.20
CA PHE A 11 22.59 -0.03 -4.87
C PHE A 11 21.27 0.77 -4.88
N ALA A 12 20.81 1.33 -6.01
CA ALA A 12 19.54 2.08 -6.06
C ALA A 12 18.28 1.20 -6.09
N PHE A 13 18.43 -0.12 -6.23
CA PHE A 13 17.29 -1.05 -6.24
C PHE A 13 16.74 -1.34 -4.85
N ALA A 14 17.55 -1.18 -3.80
CA ALA A 14 17.10 -1.35 -2.42
C ALA A 14 16.14 -0.21 -2.02
N ASP A 15 16.55 1.04 -2.28
CA ASP A 15 15.74 2.24 -1.99
C ASP A 15 14.45 2.28 -2.81
N ALA A 16 14.46 1.81 -4.06
CA ALA A 16 13.27 1.77 -4.90
C ALA A 16 12.24 0.73 -4.40
N ASN A 17 12.68 -0.41 -3.87
CA ASN A 17 11.77 -1.42 -3.34
C ASN A 17 11.16 -0.96 -2.02
N GLU A 18 11.96 -0.37 -1.13
CA GLU A 18 11.49 0.19 0.14
C GLU A 18 10.50 1.35 -0.09
N LEU A 19 10.77 2.23 -1.06
CA LEU A 19 9.85 3.29 -1.42
C LEU A 19 8.53 2.74 -1.98
N ASN A 20 8.58 1.71 -2.82
CA ASN A 20 7.37 1.05 -3.31
C ASN A 20 6.56 0.40 -2.17
N GLU A 21 7.23 -0.21 -1.20
CA GLU A 21 6.59 -0.82 -0.02
C GLU A 21 5.91 0.25 0.87
N ILE A 22 6.55 1.41 1.05
CA ILE A 22 5.99 2.56 1.77
C ILE A 22 4.76 3.11 1.04
N GLU A 23 4.88 3.39 -0.26
CA GLU A 23 3.76 3.88 -1.09
C GLU A 23 2.59 2.88 -1.12
N ALA A 24 2.89 1.58 -1.18
CA ALA A 24 1.90 0.53 -1.09
C ALA A 24 1.20 0.53 0.27
N THR A 25 1.95 0.67 1.37
CA THR A 25 1.39 0.72 2.73
C THR A 25 0.48 1.92 2.90
N GLU A 26 0.92 3.11 2.48
CA GLU A 26 0.13 4.35 2.55
C GLU A 26 -1.19 4.22 1.79
N TYR A 27 -1.13 3.74 0.55
CA TYR A 27 -2.32 3.49 -0.26
C TYR A 27 -3.30 2.52 0.42
N LEU A 28 -2.78 1.44 1.01
CA LEU A 28 -3.63 0.44 1.66
C LEU A 28 -4.31 0.99 2.91
N ILE A 29 -3.61 1.83 3.70
CA ILE A 29 -4.20 2.54 4.86
C ILE A 29 -5.37 3.41 4.39
N ASP A 30 -5.15 4.25 3.38
CA ASP A 30 -6.20 5.13 2.83
C ASP A 30 -7.40 4.30 2.37
N ALA A 31 -7.15 3.22 1.63
CA ALA A 31 -8.21 2.44 1.01
C ALA A 31 -9.06 1.67 2.03
N VAL A 32 -8.46 1.17 3.12
CA VAL A 32 -9.22 0.51 4.20
C VAL A 32 -9.98 1.50 5.07
N SER A 33 -9.39 2.66 5.36
CA SER A 33 -10.05 3.74 6.09
C SER A 33 -11.25 4.27 5.33
N GLU A 34 -11.09 4.58 4.04
CA GLU A 34 -12.20 5.02 3.19
C GLU A 34 -13.31 3.95 3.12
N ASN A 35 -12.95 2.68 3.01
CA ASN A 35 -13.94 1.59 3.00
C ASN A 35 -14.72 1.50 4.32
N ALA A 36 -14.04 1.64 5.46
CA ALA A 36 -14.68 1.65 6.77
C ALA A 36 -15.63 2.86 6.91
N GLU A 37 -15.20 4.05 6.47
CA GLU A 37 -16.04 5.26 6.49
C GLU A 37 -17.29 5.13 5.61
N ILE A 38 -17.13 4.64 4.37
CA ILE A 38 -18.23 4.52 3.40
C ILE A 38 -19.24 3.46 3.85
N ASN A 39 -18.77 2.31 4.34
CA ASN A 39 -19.63 1.18 4.66
C ASN A 39 -20.07 1.17 6.15
N GLY A 40 -19.56 2.10 6.96
CA GLY A 40 -19.80 2.14 8.40
C GLY A 40 -19.18 0.96 9.16
N GLY A 41 -18.08 0.41 8.64
CA GLY A 41 -17.32 -0.69 9.23
C GLY A 41 -16.21 -0.20 10.17
N SER A 42 -15.51 -1.13 10.78
CA SER A 42 -14.31 -0.87 11.58
C SER A 42 -13.06 -1.36 10.86
N LEU A 43 -11.92 -0.70 11.03
CA LEU A 43 -10.64 -1.22 10.52
C LEU A 43 -10.28 -2.56 11.17
N SER A 44 -10.78 -2.81 12.38
CA SER A 44 -10.63 -4.09 13.08
C SER A 44 -11.46 -5.24 12.49
N ASP A 45 -12.35 -4.96 11.54
CA ASP A 45 -13.14 -6.00 10.86
C ASP A 45 -12.29 -6.76 9.83
N TRP A 46 -11.16 -6.19 9.43
CA TRP A 46 -10.13 -6.87 8.66
C TRP A 46 -9.43 -7.92 9.53
N GLY A 47 -9.17 -9.11 8.99
CA GLY A 47 -8.58 -10.21 9.74
C GLY A 47 -7.06 -10.05 9.89
N THR A 48 -6.37 -9.88 8.77
CA THR A 48 -4.92 -9.62 8.73
C THR A 48 -4.54 -8.62 7.64
N ALA A 49 -3.31 -8.13 7.70
CA ALA A 49 -2.73 -7.32 6.63
C ALA A 49 -2.79 -8.02 5.25
N GLU A 50 -2.65 -9.35 5.19
CA GLU A 50 -2.78 -10.13 3.95
C GLU A 50 -4.19 -10.05 3.35
N ASP A 51 -5.23 -10.02 4.18
CA ASP A 51 -6.60 -9.86 3.69
C ASP A 51 -6.74 -8.50 2.99
N ILE A 52 -6.20 -7.44 3.58
CA ILE A 52 -6.17 -6.09 2.99
C ILE A 52 -5.44 -6.12 1.64
N MET A 53 -4.20 -6.62 1.59
CA MET A 53 -3.41 -6.69 0.35
C MET A 53 -4.08 -7.52 -0.74
N SER A 54 -4.82 -8.57 -0.37
CA SER A 54 -5.53 -9.42 -1.33
C SER A 54 -6.77 -8.75 -1.93
N VAL A 55 -7.41 -7.84 -1.21
CA VAL A 55 -8.62 -7.15 -1.66
C VAL A 55 -8.28 -5.94 -2.50
N TYR A 56 -7.25 -5.18 -2.13
CA TYR A 56 -6.89 -3.95 -2.82
C TYR A 56 -5.81 -4.19 -3.88
N VAL A 57 -6.30 -4.41 -5.10
CA VAL A 57 -5.49 -4.50 -6.31
C VAL A 57 -5.56 -3.16 -7.05
N THR A 58 -4.40 -2.63 -7.45
CA THR A 58 -4.39 -1.46 -8.33
C THR A 58 -4.50 -1.88 -9.79
N LEU A 59 -5.44 -1.27 -10.50
CA LEU A 59 -5.64 -1.45 -11.93
C LEU A 59 -4.95 -0.31 -12.68
N ASP A 60 -3.84 -0.60 -13.34
CA ASP A 60 -3.24 0.36 -14.27
C ASP A 60 -3.87 0.15 -15.64
N VAL A 61 -4.61 1.15 -16.13
CA VAL A 61 -5.26 1.11 -17.44
C VAL A 61 -4.53 2.05 -18.37
N ASP A 62 -3.89 1.49 -19.39
CA ASP A 62 -3.30 2.27 -20.47
C ASP A 62 -4.45 2.95 -21.26
N PRO A 63 -4.54 4.29 -21.24
CA PRO A 63 -5.64 5.02 -21.87
C PRO A 63 -5.62 4.94 -23.41
N ASP A 64 -4.47 4.60 -24.01
CA ASP A 64 -4.30 4.52 -25.46
C ASP A 64 -4.56 3.10 -25.98
N THR A 65 -4.21 2.07 -25.20
CA THR A 65 -4.35 0.67 -25.61
C THR A 65 -5.50 -0.08 -24.94
N PHE A 66 -6.11 0.51 -23.89
CA PHE A 66 -7.12 -0.13 -23.04
C PHE A 66 -6.68 -1.46 -22.43
N HIS A 67 -5.37 -1.73 -22.39
CA HIS A 67 -4.84 -2.84 -21.61
C HIS A 67 -4.85 -2.48 -20.13
N SER A 68 -5.31 -3.43 -19.33
CA SER A 68 -5.28 -3.34 -17.88
C SER A 68 -4.24 -4.29 -17.31
N ILE A 69 -3.38 -3.78 -16.44
CA ILE A 69 -2.47 -4.58 -15.62
C ILE A 69 -2.96 -4.48 -14.18
N GLU A 70 -3.40 -5.61 -13.64
CA GLU A 70 -3.68 -5.78 -12.23
C GLU A 70 -2.36 -5.98 -11.50
N THR A 71 -2.08 -5.11 -10.53
CA THR A 71 -0.87 -5.20 -9.69
C THR A 71 -1.30 -5.31 -8.23
N GLU A 72 -1.00 -6.45 -7.63
CA GLU A 72 -1.08 -6.64 -6.17
C GLU A 72 -0.06 -5.72 -5.49
N ARG A 73 -0.50 -5.05 -4.41
CA ARG A 73 0.37 -4.17 -3.63
C ARG A 73 1.02 -4.97 -2.52
N ASP A 74 2.32 -5.20 -2.64
CA ASP A 74 3.11 -5.77 -1.55
C ASP A 74 3.62 -4.63 -0.66
N ALA A 75 3.08 -4.56 0.55
CA ALA A 75 3.49 -3.60 1.58
C ALA A 75 4.82 -4.02 2.27
N GLY A 76 5.35 -5.19 1.94
CA GLY A 76 6.55 -5.74 2.56
C GLY A 76 6.36 -6.09 4.04
N PRO A 77 7.42 -6.58 4.71
CA PRO A 77 7.35 -6.98 6.11
C PRO A 77 6.98 -5.84 7.06
N ARG A 78 7.49 -4.62 6.79
CA ARG A 78 7.22 -3.45 7.62
C ARG A 78 5.78 -2.96 7.43
N GLY A 79 5.30 -2.86 6.19
CA GLY A 79 3.93 -2.46 5.92
C GLY A 79 2.91 -3.41 6.53
N LYS A 80 3.18 -4.73 6.53
CA LYS A 80 2.34 -5.71 7.24
C LYS A 80 2.24 -5.43 8.74
N VAL A 81 3.33 -5.02 9.38
CA VAL A 81 3.29 -4.66 10.83
C VAL A 81 2.43 -3.43 11.05
N ILE A 82 2.55 -2.42 10.18
CA ILE A 82 1.77 -1.19 10.26
C ILE A 82 0.27 -1.48 10.03
N LEU A 83 -0.06 -2.26 9.01
CA LEU A 83 -1.43 -2.67 8.71
C LEU A 83 -2.02 -3.52 9.83
N ASN A 84 -1.28 -4.47 10.40
CA ASN A 84 -1.76 -5.22 11.56
C ASN A 84 -1.96 -4.31 12.80
N TYR A 85 -1.08 -3.34 13.02
CA TYR A 85 -1.28 -2.34 14.07
C TYR A 85 -2.58 -1.56 13.83
N LEU A 86 -2.83 -1.12 12.60
CA LEU A 86 -4.06 -0.41 12.22
C LEU A 86 -5.31 -1.25 12.51
N ILE A 87 -5.29 -2.54 12.14
CA ILE A 87 -6.37 -3.49 12.40
C ILE A 87 -6.61 -3.64 13.91
N GLU A 88 -5.54 -3.87 14.69
CA GLU A 88 -5.63 -4.17 16.12
C GLU A 88 -6.07 -2.96 16.95
N THR A 89 -5.66 -1.76 16.55
CA THR A 89 -5.82 -0.54 17.35
C THR A 89 -6.89 0.40 16.81
N ASN A 90 -7.26 0.27 15.53
CA ASN A 90 -8.14 1.21 14.83
C ASN A 90 -7.57 2.65 14.85
N ASP A 91 -6.24 2.78 14.93
CA ASP A 91 -5.52 4.06 15.04
C ASP A 91 -4.77 4.36 13.74
N GLU A 92 -5.44 5.09 12.84
CA GLU A 92 -4.85 5.53 11.57
C GLU A 92 -3.66 6.48 11.78
N ASP A 93 -3.78 7.43 12.70
CA ASP A 93 -2.72 8.41 12.98
C ASP A 93 -1.47 7.70 13.51
N GLY A 94 -1.64 6.71 14.38
CA GLY A 94 -0.58 5.85 14.88
C GLY A 94 0.10 5.05 13.76
N ALA A 95 -0.69 4.47 12.86
CA ALA A 95 -0.18 3.72 11.71
C ALA A 95 0.63 4.61 10.75
N ARG A 96 0.14 5.82 10.45
CA ARG A 96 0.87 6.79 9.60
C ARG A 96 2.18 7.23 10.24
N LYS A 97 2.19 7.47 11.55
CA LYS A 97 3.43 7.81 12.24
C LYS A 97 4.47 6.69 12.15
N MET A 98 4.04 5.42 12.22
CA MET A 98 4.93 4.27 12.04
C MET A 98 5.48 4.13 10.60
N LEU A 99 4.85 4.79 9.62
CA LEU A 99 5.36 4.87 8.25
C LEU A 99 6.53 5.87 8.15
N ASP A 100 6.44 6.99 8.89
CA ASP A 100 7.40 8.10 8.86
C ASP A 100 8.65 7.89 9.73
N ASP A 101 8.60 6.98 10.72
CA ASP A 101 9.69 6.68 11.68
C ASP A 101 10.88 5.89 11.08
#